data_AF-A0A1I6ZDC3-F1
#
_entry.id   AF-A0A1I6ZDC3-F1
#
_cell.length_a   1.000
_cell.length_b   1.000
_cell.length_c   1.000
_cell.angle_alpha   90.00
_cell.angle_beta   90.00
_cell.angle_gamma   90.00
#
_symmetry.space_group_name_H-M   'P 1'
#
loop_
_entity.id
_entity.type
_entity.pdbx_description
1 polymer ?
#
loop_
_entity_poly.entity_id
_entity_poly.type
_entity_poly.pdbx_seq_one_letter_code
_entity_poly.pdbx_strand_id
1 'polypeptide(L)' 'MSFLRAIGFMFLCVVVPVGALLASNPDAFAQWIGSTLGIEFTRGNLAVAFLLLTGICLKIDLTIRRRHQLPAAEKA' A
#
# COMPACT_ATOMS: atom_id res chain seq x y z
N MET A 1 1.42 -16.91 13.74
CA MET A 1 0.66 -16.62 12.50
C MET A 1 -0.33 -15.45 12.61
N SER A 2 -0.78 -15.03 13.80
CA SER A 2 -1.84 -14.00 13.94
C SER A 2 -1.41 -12.57 13.56
N PHE A 3 -0.17 -12.17 13.84
CA PHE A 3 0.31 -10.81 13.56
C PHE A 3 0.45 -10.51 12.06
N LEU A 4 0.98 -11.47 11.29
CA LEU A 4 1.16 -11.33 9.85
C LEU A 4 -0.17 -11.23 9.10
N ARG A 5 -1.19 -11.97 9.58
CA ARG A 5 -2.55 -11.85 9.08
C ARG A 5 -3.15 -10.49 9.41
N ALA A 6 -2.92 -9.97 10.63
CA ALA A 6 -3.41 -8.65 11.03
C ALA A 6 -2.81 -7.53 10.18
N ILE A 7 -1.50 -7.58 9.87
CA ILE A 7 -0.85 -6.62 8.98
C ILE A 7 -1.43 -6.69 7.56
N GLY A 8 -1.59 -7.90 7.01
CA GLY A 8 -2.19 -8.08 5.68
C GLY A 8 -3.65 -7.59 5.60
N PHE A 9 -4.44 -7.80 6.66
CA PHE A 9 -5.81 -7.27 6.75
C PHE A 9 -5.83 -5.76 6.88
N MET A 10 -4.98 -5.17 7.72
CA MET A 10 -4.88 -3.72 7.83
C MET A 10 -4.47 -3.10 6.49
N PHE A 11 -3.53 -3.73 5.79
CA PHE A 11 -3.12 -3.32 4.45
C PHE A 11 -4.29 -3.36 3.45
N LEU A 12 -5.03 -4.46 3.39
CA LEU A 12 -6.24 -4.57 2.56
C LEU A 12 -7.28 -3.51 2.93
N CYS A 13 -7.53 -3.31 4.22
CA CYS A 13 -8.50 -2.33 4.71
C CYS A 13 -8.11 -0.87 4.45
N VAL A 14 -6.84 -0.57 4.16
CA VAL A 14 -6.39 0.79 3.84
C VAL A 14 -6.23 0.97 2.34
N VAL A 15 -5.50 0.06 1.68
CA VAL A 15 -5.16 0.20 0.25
C VAL A 15 -6.37 0.01 -0.65
N VAL A 16 -7.31 -0.88 -0.31
CA VAL A 16 -8.52 -1.08 -1.12
C VAL A 16 -9.42 0.16 -1.14
N PRO A 17 -9.85 0.74 0.01
CA PRO A 17 -10.69 1.93 -0.02
C PRO A 17 -9.94 3.16 -0.55
N VAL A 18 -8.64 3.31 -0.24
CA VAL A 18 -7.83 4.40 -0.81
C VAL A 18 -7.73 4.26 -2.33
N GLY A 19 -7.48 3.05 -2.84
CA GLY A 19 -7.47 2.76 -4.27
C GLY A 19 -8.83 3.00 -4.93
N ALA A 20 -9.93 2.62 -4.28
CA ALA A 20 -11.28 2.86 -4.77
C ALA A 20 -11.65 4.35 -4.80
N LEU A 21 -11.23 5.12 -3.78
CA LEU A 21 -11.36 6.58 -3.76
C LEU A 21 -10.57 7.24 -4.88
N LEU A 22 -9.32 6.83 -5.08
CA LEU A 22 -8.47 7.30 -6.17
C LEU A 22 -9.03 6.96 -7.55
N ALA A 23 -9.63 5.78 -7.72
CA ALA A 23 -10.21 5.36 -8.99
C ALA A 23 -11.53 6.09 -9.31
N SER A 24 -12.36 6.34 -8.29
CA SER A 24 -13.67 6.97 -8.46
C SER A 24 -13.60 8.49 -8.60
N ASN A 25 -12.73 9.14 -7.83
CA ASN A 25 -12.63 10.61 -7.77
C ASN A 25 -11.17 11.09 -7.80
N PRO A 26 -10.41 10.74 -8.85
CA PRO A 26 -8.98 11.06 -8.93
C PRO A 26 -8.71 12.57 -8.92
N ASP A 27 -9.56 13.40 -9.55
CA ASP A 27 -9.34 14.85 -9.64
C ASP A 27 -9.58 15.56 -8.32
N ALA A 28 -10.60 15.15 -7.57
CA ALA A 28 -10.89 15.72 -6.25
C ALA A 28 -9.75 15.42 -5.27
N PHE A 29 -9.18 14.21 -5.33
CA PHE A 29 -8.04 13.84 -4.52
C PHE A 29 -6.75 14.57 -4.94
N ALA A 30 -6.54 14.76 -6.26
CA ALA A 30 -5.43 15.53 -6.80
C ALA A 30 -5.47 17.00 -6.37
N GLN A 31 -6.65 17.62 -6.44
CA GLN A 31 -6.85 19.00 -5.98
C GLN A 31 -6.67 19.12 -4.47
N TRP A 32 -7.17 18.17 -3.69
CA TRP A 32 -7.02 18.19 -2.24
C TRP A 32 -5.55 18.10 -1.82
N ILE A 33 -4.81 17.12 -2.37
CA ILE A 33 -3.37 16.97 -2.11
C ILE A 33 -2.60 18.19 -2.64
N GLY A 34 -2.92 18.64 -3.85
CA GLY A 34 -2.25 19.79 -4.46
C GLY A 34 -2.47 21.09 -3.70
N SER A 35 -3.65 21.30 -3.13
CA SER A 35 -3.95 22.45 -2.28
C SER A 35 -3.19 22.42 -0.95
N THR A 36 -2.89 21.22 -0.43
CA THR A 36 -2.17 21.05 0.84
C THR A 36 -0.65 21.20 0.66
N LEU A 37 -0.12 20.77 -0.49
CA LEU A 37 1.31 20.77 -0.79
C LEU A 37 1.76 21.95 -1.67
N GLY A 38 0.83 22.72 -2.23
CA GLY A 38 1.13 23.83 -3.15
C GLY A 38 1.70 23.39 -4.50
N ILE A 39 1.47 22.13 -4.89
CA ILE A 39 2.04 21.52 -6.10
C ILE A 39 0.91 20.93 -6.93
N GLU A 40 0.94 21.12 -8.25
CA GLU A 40 -0.04 20.47 -9.14
C GLU A 40 0.25 18.97 -9.27
N PHE A 41 -0.72 18.15 -8.86
CA PHE A 41 -0.68 16.71 -9.07
C PHE A 41 -1.58 16.33 -10.24
N THR A 42 -1.03 15.59 -11.19
CA THR A 42 -1.81 14.99 -12.27
C THR A 42 -2.38 13.64 -11.83
N ARG A 43 -3.46 13.18 -12.50
CA ARG A 43 -4.00 11.82 -12.29
C ARG A 43 -2.91 10.74 -12.46
N GLY A 44 -2.01 10.94 -13.43
CA GLY A 44 -0.89 10.02 -13.68
C GLY A 44 0.06 9.93 -12.49
N ASN A 45 0.41 11.07 -11.89
CA ASN A 45 1.29 11.10 -10.71
C ASN A 45 0.66 10.38 -9.52
N LEU A 46 -0.65 10.55 -9.30
CA LEU A 46 -1.38 9.85 -8.25
C LEU A 46 -1.43 8.34 -8.46
N ALA A 47 -1.71 7.88 -9.68
CA ALA A 47 -1.73 6.47 -10.00
C ALA A 47 -0.35 5.82 -9.79
N VAL A 48 0.72 6.49 -10.24
CA VAL A 48 2.10 6.04 -10.02
C VAL A 48 2.44 6.01 -8.54
N ALA A 49 2.10 7.05 -7.78
CA ALA A 49 2.34 7.11 -6.34
C ALA A 49 1.59 5.98 -5.59
N PHE A 50 0.34 5.71 -5.97
CA PHE A 50 -0.44 4.62 -5.38
C PHE A 50 0.14 3.23 -5.69
N LEU A 51 0.56 2.99 -6.94
CA LEU A 51 1.22 1.75 -7.33
C LEU A 51 2.55 1.56 -6.60
N LEU A 52 3.31 2.64 -6.42
CA LEU A 52 4.59 2.63 -5.73
C LEU A 52 4.39 2.32 -4.24
N LEU A 53 3.41 2.95 -3.59
CA LEU A 53 3.03 2.66 -2.21
C LEU A 53 2.60 1.19 -2.06
N THR A 54 1.71 0.72 -2.93
CA THR A 54 1.23 -0.66 -2.95
C THR A 54 2.39 -1.65 -3.12
N GLY A 55 3.32 -1.37 -4.03
CA GLY A 55 4.50 -2.20 -4.28
C GLY A 55 5.46 -2.25 -3.08
N ILE A 56 5.69 -1.11 -2.40
CA ILE A 56 6.51 -1.06 -1.18
C ILE A 56 5.87 -1.92 -0.09
N CYS A 57 4.57 -1.76 0.14
CA CYS A 57 3.87 -2.54 1.15
C CYS A 57 3.88 -4.03 0.83
N LEU A 58 3.69 -4.42 -0.44
CA LEU A 58 3.77 -5.82 -0.87
C LEU A 58 5.17 -6.38 -0.65
N LYS A 59 6.22 -5.60 -0.96
CA LYS A 59 7.61 -5.99 -0.70
C LYS A 59 7.87 -6.20 0.78
N ILE A 60 7.34 -5.34 1.65
CA ILE A 60 7.46 -5.47 3.10
C ILE A 60 6.74 -6.74 3.57
N ASP A 61 5.49 -6.94 3.15
CA ASP A 61 4.70 -8.14 3.50
C ASP A 61 5.40 -9.43 3.06
N LEU A 62 5.90 -9.48 1.83
CA LEU A 62 6.65 -10.63 1.31
C LEU A 62 7.98 -10.84 2.06
N THR A 63 8.66 -9.77 2.46
CA THR A 63 9.89 -9.86 3.26
C THR A 63 9.60 -10.45 4.64
N ILE A 64 8.54 -10.00 5.31
CA ILE A 64 8.16 -10.51 6.63
C ILE A 64 7.70 -11.98 6.50
N ARG A 65 6.89 -12.31 5.49
CA ARG A 65 6.53 -13.71 5.17
C ARG A 65 7.74 -14.58 4.95
N ARG A 66 8.69 -14.13 4.12
CA ARG A 66 9.91 -14.86 3.82
C ARG A 66 10.77 -15.06 5.08
N ARG A 67 10.85 -14.08 5.98
CA ARG A 67 11.58 -14.22 7.26
C ARG A 67 10.93 -15.22 8.22
N HIS A 68 9.60 -15.32 8.24
CA HIS A 68 8.89 -16.30 9.06
C HIS A 68 8.76 -17.69 8.41
N GLN A 69 8.93 -17.78 7.09
CA GLN A 69 8.99 -19.03 6.33
C GLN A 69 10.42 -19.55 6.16
N LEU A 70 11.45 -18.76 6.48
CA LEU A 70 12.81 -19.29 6.68
C LEU A 70 12.68 -20.40 7.74
N PRO A 71 13.00 -21.63 7.36
CA PRO A 71 12.42 -22.77 8.02
C PRO A 71 13.02 -22.92 9.41
N ALA A 72 12.18 -23.37 10.34
CA ALA A 72 12.60 -24.21 11.45
C ALA A 72 13.19 -25.56 10.95
N ALA A 73 13.97 -25.57 9.85
CA ALA A 73 14.67 -26.73 9.29
C ALA A 73 16.10 -26.86 9.85
N GLU A 74 16.38 -26.20 10.98
CA GLU A 74 17.59 -26.38 11.78
C GLU A 74 17.22 -26.76 13.22
N LYS A 75 16.10 -27.49 13.39
CA LYS A 75 15.73 -28.17 14.65
C LYS A 75 14.92 -29.43 14.32
N ALA A 76 15.51 -30.35 13.58
CA ALA A 76 15.08 -31.74 13.48
C ALA A 76 16.31 -32.61 13.58
#